data_AF-A0A8B7P929-F1
#
_entry.id   AF-A0A8B7P929-F1
#
_cell.length_a   1.000
_cell.length_b   1.000
_cell.length_c   1.000
_cell.angle_alpha   90.00
_cell.angle_beta   90.00
_cell.angle_gamma   90.00
#
_symmetry.space_group_name_H-M   'P 1'
#
loop_
_entity.id
_entity.type
_entity.pdbx_description
1 polymer ?
#
loop_
_entity_poly.entity_id
_entity_poly.type
_entity_poly.pdbx_seq_one_letter_code
_entity_poly.pdbx_strand_id
1 'polypeptide(L)'
;MSMSMSGDREILRRVWEGRVATCIKLAEEDLSSYGEPDPHYLMLPRISYFPLVLEKVRKSFQRHVSPEFRDHEVWLEFDGIPLKMQYPIGVLCDVLNTEGQAPWMLRLHFSSPPASLISLPSRESMESQFLSCLKEADALKHRGAVMGALQSREHKQLWQGLVNDKFDELQHYFLACFPTNLMNL
;
A
#
# COMPACT_ATOMS: atom_id res chain seq x y z
N MET A 1 13.23 9.98 -30.27
CA MET A 1 11.80 10.33 -30.28
C MET A 1 11.51 11.13 -29.02
N SER A 2 11.16 12.41 -29.15
CA SER A 2 10.77 13.23 -27.99
C SER A 2 9.37 12.83 -27.55
N MET A 3 9.25 12.10 -26.45
CA MET A 3 7.95 11.92 -25.77
C MET A 3 7.47 13.30 -25.30
N SER A 4 6.25 13.67 -25.69
CA SER A 4 5.65 14.94 -25.27
C SER A 4 5.32 14.89 -23.77
N MET A 5 5.57 15.97 -23.03
CA MET A 5 5.25 16.10 -21.59
C MET A 5 3.79 15.75 -21.24
N SER A 6 2.86 15.85 -22.20
CA SER A 6 1.47 15.44 -22.07
C SER A 6 1.27 13.92 -22.02
N GLY A 7 2.07 13.15 -22.78
CA GLY A 7 1.99 11.68 -22.80
C GLY A 7 2.50 11.06 -21.50
N ASP A 8 3.60 11.61 -20.95
CA ASP A 8 4.19 11.11 -19.70
C ASP A 8 3.24 11.32 -18.51
N ARG A 9 2.54 12.46 -18.49
CA ARG A 9 1.53 12.75 -17.47
C ARG A 9 0.37 11.76 -17.53
N GLU A 10 -0.09 11.38 -18.72
CA GLU A 10 -1.17 10.40 -18.87
C GLU A 10 -0.75 9.01 -18.35
N ILE A 11 0.48 8.58 -18.66
CA ILE A 11 1.02 7.32 -18.17
C ILE A 11 1.12 7.33 -16.64
N LEU A 12 1.71 8.38 -16.06
CA LEU A 12 1.82 8.53 -14.60
C LEU A 12 0.44 8.50 -13.93
N ARG A 13 -0.55 9.16 -14.53
CA ARG A 13 -1.93 9.13 -14.04
C ARG A 13 -2.53 7.73 -14.10
N ARG A 14 -2.34 6.99 -15.19
CA ARG A 14 -2.81 5.59 -15.29
C ARG A 14 -2.17 4.67 -14.26
N VAL A 15 -0.87 4.86 -13.98
CA VAL A 15 -0.18 4.11 -12.92
C VAL A 15 -0.79 4.44 -11.55
N TRP A 16 -1.03 5.72 -11.27
CA TRP A 16 -1.65 6.18 -10.03
C TRP A 16 -3.08 5.67 -9.84
N GLU A 17 -3.89 5.76 -10.89
CA GLU A 17 -5.29 5.34 -10.91
C GLU A 17 -5.44 3.81 -10.98
N GLY A 18 -4.35 3.06 -11.13
CA GLY A 18 -4.37 1.60 -11.13
C GLY A 18 -5.04 1.04 -9.87
N ARG A 19 -5.97 0.11 -10.06
CA ARG A 19 -6.70 -0.56 -8.97
C ARG A 19 -6.52 -2.08 -9.02
N VAL A 20 -6.71 -2.72 -7.86
CA VAL A 20 -6.85 -4.16 -7.70
C VAL A 20 -8.24 -4.43 -7.15
N ALA A 21 -9.03 -5.24 -7.87
CA ALA A 21 -10.29 -5.74 -7.35
C ALA A 21 -9.97 -6.77 -6.26
N THR A 22 -10.42 -6.54 -5.04
CA THR A 22 -10.04 -7.34 -3.87
C THR A 22 -11.28 -7.72 -3.07
N CYS A 23 -11.33 -8.97 -2.64
CA CYS A 23 -12.32 -9.47 -1.69
C CYS A 23 -11.58 -9.81 -0.39
N ILE A 24 -12.01 -9.23 0.73
CA ILE A 24 -11.41 -9.49 2.04
C ILE A 24 -12.44 -10.20 2.91
N LYS A 25 -12.09 -11.41 3.35
CA LYS A 25 -12.85 -12.21 4.31
C LYS A 25 -12.18 -12.18 5.67
N LEU A 26 -12.96 -12.36 6.74
CA LEU A 26 -12.40 -12.66 8.06
C LEU A 26 -11.90 -14.10 8.07
N ALA A 27 -10.73 -14.34 8.66
CA ALA A 27 -10.21 -15.69 8.85
C ALA A 27 -11.14 -16.51 9.75
N GLU A 28 -11.36 -17.78 9.40
CA GLU A 28 -12.34 -18.64 10.08
C GLU A 28 -11.94 -18.91 11.54
N GLU A 29 -10.63 -19.03 11.79
CA GLU A 29 -10.03 -19.21 13.10
C GLU A 29 -10.23 -18.03 14.05
N ASP A 30 -10.50 -16.84 13.52
CA ASP A 30 -10.70 -15.62 14.31
C ASP A 30 -12.18 -15.29 14.52
N LEU A 31 -13.08 -16.09 13.94
CA LEU A 31 -14.52 -15.94 14.13
C LEU A 31 -14.92 -16.28 15.56
N SER A 32 -15.63 -15.36 16.20
CA SER A 32 -16.46 -15.70 17.35
C SER A 32 -17.63 -16.58 16.92
N SER A 33 -18.22 -17.34 17.83
CA SER A 33 -19.24 -18.38 17.54
C SER A 33 -20.54 -17.87 16.89
N TYR A 34 -20.67 -16.58 16.59
CA TYR A 34 -21.82 -15.95 15.96
C TYR A 34 -21.52 -15.57 14.50
N GLY A 35 -22.02 -16.38 13.55
CA GLY A 35 -22.23 -16.06 12.13
C GLY A 35 -21.06 -15.44 11.35
N GLU A 36 -20.65 -16.08 10.25
CA GLU A 36 -19.64 -15.52 9.33
C GLU A 36 -20.08 -14.13 8.83
N PRO A 37 -19.26 -13.08 8.99
CA PRO A 37 -19.58 -11.75 8.48
C PRO A 37 -19.46 -11.71 6.96
N ASP A 38 -20.23 -10.82 6.34
CA ASP A 38 -20.14 -10.60 4.90
C ASP A 38 -18.72 -10.15 4.48
N PRO A 39 -18.19 -10.67 3.36
CA PRO A 39 -16.93 -10.22 2.79
C PRO A 39 -16.97 -8.75 2.36
N HIS A 40 -15.82 -8.09 2.40
CA HIS A 40 -15.64 -6.72 1.89
C HIS A 40 -15.05 -6.75 0.49
N TYR A 41 -15.76 -6.20 -0.50
CA TYR A 41 -15.27 -6.02 -1.86
C TYR A 41 -14.81 -4.58 -2.08
N LEU A 42 -13.57 -4.41 -2.53
CA LEU A 42 -12.90 -3.10 -2.63
C LEU A 42 -12.08 -3.00 -3.92
N MET A 43 -12.00 -1.79 -4.48
CA MET A 43 -11.04 -1.44 -5.53
C MET A 43 -9.85 -0.74 -4.89
N LEU A 44 -8.79 -1.49 -4.59
CA LEU A 44 -7.65 -1.00 -3.83
C LEU A 44 -6.61 -0.32 -4.75
N PRO A 45 -6.04 0.85 -4.37
CA PRO A 45 -5.00 1.53 -5.14
C PRO A 45 -3.69 0.71 -5.16
N ARG A 46 -3.20 0.40 -6.36
CA ARG A 46 -1.98 -0.42 -6.57
C ARG A 46 -0.74 0.14 -5.88
N ILE A 47 -0.61 1.46 -5.86
CA ILE A 47 0.57 2.17 -5.33
C ILE A 47 0.54 2.37 -3.80
N SER A 48 -0.59 2.07 -3.15
CA SER A 48 -0.74 2.26 -1.70
C SER A 48 -0.35 1.00 -0.93
N TYR A 49 -0.49 1.06 0.39
CA TYR A 49 -0.16 -0.01 1.32
C TYR A 49 -1.43 -0.46 2.08
N PHE A 50 -1.51 -1.74 2.41
CA PHE A 50 -2.68 -2.32 3.07
C PHE A 50 -3.09 -1.63 4.38
N PRO A 51 -2.18 -1.31 5.32
CA PRO A 51 -2.62 -0.76 6.59
C PRO A 51 -3.23 0.66 6.45
N LEU A 52 -3.02 1.35 5.32
CA LEU A 52 -3.68 2.63 5.02
C LEU A 52 -5.13 2.47 4.56
N VAL A 53 -5.48 1.33 3.96
CA VAL A 53 -6.80 1.12 3.32
C VAL A 53 -7.70 0.16 4.11
N LEU A 54 -7.14 -0.56 5.08
CA LEU A 54 -7.86 -1.59 5.85
C LEU A 54 -8.63 -1.06 7.06
N GLU A 55 -8.49 0.21 7.46
CA GLU A 55 -9.06 0.72 8.72
C GLU A 55 -10.57 0.47 8.85
N LYS A 56 -11.32 0.70 7.76
CA LYS A 56 -12.78 0.47 7.73
C LYS A 56 -13.14 -1.02 7.79
N VAL A 57 -12.37 -1.86 7.09
CA VAL A 57 -12.58 -3.32 7.05
C VAL A 57 -12.32 -3.92 8.43
N ARG A 58 -11.21 -3.53 9.07
CA ARG A 58 -10.86 -3.92 10.44
C ARG A 58 -11.99 -3.59 11.40
N LYS A 59 -12.48 -2.34 11.43
CA LYS A 59 -13.58 -1.93 12.32
C LYS A 59 -14.86 -2.73 12.10
N SER A 60 -15.18 -3.07 10.84
CA SER A 60 -16.35 -3.89 10.54
C SER A 60 -16.22 -5.31 11.08
N PHE A 61 -15.05 -5.93 10.98
CA PHE A 61 -14.82 -7.30 11.44
C PHE A 61 -14.60 -7.42 12.96
N GLN A 62 -14.10 -6.37 13.63
CA GLN A 62 -13.83 -6.37 15.08
C GLN A 62 -15.01 -6.87 15.94
N ARG A 63 -16.26 -6.60 15.54
CA ARG A 63 -17.46 -7.05 16.27
C ARG A 63 -17.70 -8.56 16.20
N HIS A 64 -17.13 -9.23 15.20
CA HIS A 64 -17.26 -10.67 14.97
C HIS A 64 -16.07 -11.48 15.52
N VAL A 65 -15.08 -10.79 16.10
CA VAL A 65 -13.85 -11.39 16.63
C VAL A 65 -13.93 -11.48 18.15
N SER A 66 -13.30 -12.52 18.72
CA SER A 66 -13.13 -12.70 20.16
C SER A 66 -12.54 -11.45 20.81
N PRO A 67 -13.04 -11.00 21.99
CA PRO A 67 -12.60 -9.77 22.63
C PRO A 67 -11.09 -9.65 22.82
N GLU A 68 -10.42 -10.78 23.09
CA GLU A 68 -8.96 -10.86 23.28
C GLU A 68 -8.12 -10.43 22.06
N PHE A 69 -8.65 -10.55 20.83
CA PHE A 69 -7.91 -10.23 19.61
C PHE A 69 -8.32 -8.89 18.97
N ARG A 70 -9.33 -8.20 19.49
CA ARG A 70 -9.88 -6.99 18.82
C ARG A 70 -8.87 -5.84 18.67
N ASP A 71 -7.96 -5.74 19.63
CA ASP A 71 -6.94 -4.69 19.69
C ASP A 71 -5.61 -5.11 19.05
N HIS A 72 -5.47 -6.37 18.64
CA HIS A 72 -4.28 -6.86 17.97
C HIS A 72 -4.04 -6.17 16.62
N GLU A 73 -2.78 -6.16 16.20
CA GLU A 73 -2.41 -5.80 14.84
C GLU A 73 -2.95 -6.86 13.88
N VAL A 74 -3.64 -6.40 12.84
CA VAL A 74 -4.19 -7.30 11.82
C VAL A 74 -3.13 -7.64 10.78
N TRP A 75 -3.24 -8.82 10.18
CA TRP A 75 -2.41 -9.21 9.05
C TRP A 75 -3.27 -9.87 7.96
N LEU A 76 -2.71 -9.96 6.74
CA LEU A 76 -3.41 -10.51 5.59
C LEU A 76 -2.75 -11.80 5.11
N GLU A 77 -3.56 -12.73 4.62
CA GLU A 77 -3.15 -13.97 3.98
C GLU A 77 -3.73 -14.05 2.56
N PHE A 78 -2.95 -14.60 1.63
CA PHE A 78 -3.41 -15.08 0.34
C PHE A 78 -2.97 -16.52 0.16
N ASP A 79 -3.91 -17.45 0.03
CA ASP A 79 -3.65 -18.87 -0.24
C ASP A 79 -2.58 -19.49 0.70
N GLY A 80 -2.73 -19.27 2.02
CA GLY A 80 -1.77 -19.74 3.02
C GLY A 80 -0.46 -18.94 3.10
N ILE A 81 -0.28 -17.90 2.29
CA ILE A 81 0.90 -17.04 2.30
C ILE A 81 0.60 -15.74 3.06
N PRO A 82 1.30 -15.47 4.19
CA PRO A 82 1.19 -14.19 4.89
C PRO A 82 1.78 -13.04 4.07
N LEU A 83 1.00 -11.96 3.91
CA LEU A 83 1.37 -10.80 3.12
C LEU A 83 2.33 -9.88 3.89
N LYS A 84 3.43 -9.55 3.23
CA LYS A 84 4.37 -8.50 3.65
C LYS A 84 3.79 -7.12 3.34
N MET A 85 2.88 -6.65 4.19
CA MET A 85 2.10 -5.41 4.01
C MET A 85 2.94 -4.12 3.93
N GLN A 86 4.25 -4.20 4.18
CA GLN A 86 5.21 -3.13 3.92
C GLN A 86 5.48 -2.89 2.43
N TYR A 87 5.07 -3.80 1.54
CA TYR A 87 5.16 -3.62 0.09
C TYR A 87 3.86 -3.03 -0.49
N PRO A 88 3.94 -2.31 -1.63
CA PRO A 88 2.75 -1.79 -2.30
C PRO A 88 1.78 -2.91 -2.69
N ILE A 89 0.48 -2.61 -2.62
CA ILE A 89 -0.62 -3.56 -2.89
C ILE A 89 -0.49 -4.20 -4.28
N GLY A 90 -0.19 -3.39 -5.30
CA GLY A 90 -0.02 -3.85 -6.67
C GLY A 90 1.15 -4.81 -6.84
N VAL A 91 2.27 -4.55 -6.15
CA VAL A 91 3.44 -5.43 -6.18
C VAL A 91 3.11 -6.79 -5.56
N LEU A 92 2.44 -6.79 -4.39
CA LEU A 92 2.01 -8.04 -3.76
C LEU A 92 1.03 -8.82 -4.63
N CYS A 93 0.07 -8.14 -5.25
CA CYS A 93 -0.88 -8.76 -6.17
C CYS A 93 -0.16 -9.38 -7.38
N ASP A 94 0.72 -8.62 -8.04
CA ASP A 94 1.37 -9.08 -9.27
C ASP A 94 2.33 -10.25 -9.02
N VAL A 95 2.95 -10.31 -7.84
CA VAL A 95 3.87 -11.40 -7.46
C VAL A 95 3.12 -12.65 -7.00
N LEU A 96 2.04 -12.50 -6.23
CA LEU A 96 1.36 -13.63 -5.59
C LEU A 96 0.18 -14.17 -6.41
N ASN A 97 -0.57 -13.31 -7.10
CA ASN A 97 -1.74 -13.67 -7.90
C ASN A 97 -1.38 -13.78 -9.39
N THR A 98 -0.44 -14.67 -9.71
CA THR A 98 0.14 -14.82 -11.05
C THR A 98 -0.87 -15.26 -12.11
N GLU A 99 -1.92 -15.96 -11.71
CA GLU A 99 -3.03 -16.36 -12.59
C GLU A 99 -3.97 -15.19 -12.91
N GLY A 100 -3.85 -14.06 -12.21
CA GLY A 100 -4.65 -12.86 -12.46
C GLY A 100 -6.13 -13.03 -12.11
N GLN A 101 -6.46 -13.95 -11.21
CA GLN A 101 -7.85 -14.18 -10.82
C GLN A 101 -8.39 -12.94 -10.10
N ALA A 102 -9.58 -12.49 -10.49
CA ALA A 102 -10.27 -11.36 -9.90
C ALA A 102 -11.66 -11.76 -9.37
N PRO A 103 -12.06 -11.31 -8.17
CA PRO A 103 -11.28 -10.47 -7.26
C PRO A 103 -10.13 -11.23 -6.56
N TRP A 104 -9.08 -10.53 -6.17
CA TRP A 104 -8.00 -11.08 -5.36
C TRP A 104 -8.53 -11.42 -3.97
N MET A 105 -8.58 -12.71 -3.65
CA MET A 105 -9.26 -13.26 -2.47
C MET A 105 -8.32 -13.30 -1.26
N LEU A 106 -8.47 -12.36 -0.33
CA LEU A 106 -7.63 -12.24 0.86
C LEU A 106 -8.39 -12.64 2.14
N ARG A 107 -7.65 -13.16 3.11
CA ARG A 107 -8.13 -13.35 4.50
C ARG A 107 -7.48 -12.32 5.41
N LEU A 108 -8.27 -11.70 6.28
CA LEU A 108 -7.82 -10.81 7.34
C LEU A 108 -7.83 -11.56 8.66
N HIS A 109 -6.69 -11.53 9.34
CA HIS A 109 -6.49 -12.17 10.63
C HIS A 109 -6.29 -11.11 11.73
N PHE A 110 -6.83 -11.41 12.91
CA PHE A 110 -6.64 -10.71 14.18
C PHE A 110 -5.81 -11.53 15.18
N SER A 111 -5.69 -12.84 14.95
CA SER A 111 -4.75 -13.69 15.69
C SER A 111 -3.29 -13.27 15.45
N SER A 112 -2.40 -13.76 16.32
CA SER A 112 -0.98 -13.40 16.31
C SER A 112 -0.35 -13.57 14.91
N PRO A 113 0.30 -12.53 14.37
CA PRO A 113 0.94 -12.62 13.07
C PRO A 113 2.13 -13.58 13.10
N PRO A 114 2.45 -14.23 11.97
CA PRO A 114 3.67 -15.01 11.83
C PRO A 114 4.92 -14.17 12.12
N ALA A 115 5.91 -14.77 12.79
CA ALA A 115 7.15 -14.09 13.19
C ALA A 115 7.98 -13.52 12.01
N SER A 116 7.69 -13.97 10.77
CA SER A 116 8.31 -13.48 9.55
C SER A 116 7.77 -12.13 9.06
N LEU A 117 6.65 -11.65 9.62
CA LEU A 117 6.06 -10.37 9.25
C LEU A 117 6.67 -9.24 10.07
N ILE A 118 6.89 -8.10 9.41
CA ILE A 118 7.31 -6.86 10.06
C ILE A 118 6.06 -6.17 10.57
N SER A 119 6.04 -5.83 11.86
CA SER A 119 4.98 -5.01 12.45
C SER A 119 5.07 -3.58 11.94
N LEU A 120 3.93 -3.04 11.50
CA LEU A 120 3.75 -1.64 11.11
C LEU A 120 2.66 -1.05 11.99
N PRO A 121 2.94 -0.87 13.30
CA PRO A 121 1.91 -0.69 14.31
C PRO A 121 1.21 0.67 14.22
N SER A 122 1.80 1.61 13.47
CA SER A 122 1.32 2.98 13.40
C SER A 122 1.46 3.57 11.99
N ARG A 123 0.66 4.60 11.75
CA ARG A 123 0.73 5.42 10.55
C ARG A 123 2.06 6.16 10.42
N GLU A 124 2.70 6.52 11.53
CA GLU A 124 4.02 7.14 11.57
C GLU A 124 5.12 6.17 11.13
N SER A 125 5.03 4.90 11.54
CA SER A 125 5.93 3.83 11.08
C SER A 125 5.84 3.67 9.55
N MET A 126 4.63 3.70 8.99
CA MET A 126 4.44 3.64 7.54
C MET A 126 4.97 4.88 6.81
N GLU A 127 4.73 6.08 7.35
CA GLU A 127 5.27 7.32 6.79
C GLU A 127 6.81 7.28 6.76
N SER A 128 7.42 6.84 7.86
CA SER A 128 8.88 6.69 7.97
C SER A 128 9.42 5.69 6.96
N GLN A 129 8.76 4.55 6.79
CA GLN A 129 9.16 3.55 5.78
C GLN A 129 9.04 4.11 4.36
N PHE A 130 7.93 4.76 4.03
CA PHE A 130 7.71 5.39 2.73
C PHE A 130 8.81 6.42 2.41
N LEU A 131 9.11 7.32 3.35
CA LEU A 131 10.18 8.31 3.19
C LEU A 131 11.57 7.66 3.12
N SER A 132 11.80 6.56 3.83
CA SER A 132 13.04 5.79 3.74
C SER A 132 13.25 5.24 2.34
N CYS A 133 12.22 4.63 1.75
CA CYS A 133 12.28 4.12 0.37
C CYS A 133 12.55 5.23 -0.65
N LEU A 134 11.94 6.41 -0.49
CA LEU A 134 12.20 7.56 -1.36
C LEU A 134 13.63 8.08 -1.22
N LYS A 135 14.14 8.20 0.01
CA LYS A 135 15.52 8.62 0.27
C LYS A 135 16.54 7.63 -0.30
N GLU A 136 16.30 6.34 -0.17
CA GLU A 136 17.16 5.30 -0.75
C GLU A 136 17.16 5.37 -2.29
N ALA A 137 15.98 5.48 -2.91
CA ALA A 137 15.87 5.66 -4.35
C ALA A 137 16.60 6.93 -4.82
N ASP A 138 16.52 8.03 -4.07
CA ASP A 138 17.23 9.27 -4.39
C ASP A 138 18.73 9.19 -4.13
N ALA A 139 19.17 8.43 -3.12
CA ALA A 139 20.59 8.14 -2.88
C ALA A 139 21.20 7.41 -4.09
N LEU A 140 20.48 6.43 -4.65
CA LEU A 140 20.93 5.70 -5.83
C LEU A 140 20.94 6.56 -7.10
N LYS A 141 19.89 7.37 -7.32
CA LYS A 141 19.75 8.14 -8.57
C LYS A 141 20.50 9.47 -8.58
N HIS A 142 20.48 10.20 -7.46
CA HIS A 142 20.97 11.59 -7.38
C HIS A 142 21.88 11.82 -6.17
N ARG A 143 22.39 10.77 -5.54
CA ARG A 143 23.23 10.86 -4.33
C ARG A 143 22.56 11.63 -3.18
N GLY A 144 21.22 11.56 -3.11
CA GLY A 144 20.42 12.19 -2.06
C GLY A 144 20.16 13.69 -2.25
N ALA A 145 20.53 14.25 -3.40
CA ALA A 145 20.43 15.68 -3.65
C ALA A 145 18.98 16.21 -3.66
N VAL A 146 18.02 15.44 -4.20
CA VAL A 146 16.65 15.91 -4.35
C VAL A 146 15.91 15.82 -3.02
N MET A 147 15.92 14.65 -2.38
CA MET A 147 15.27 14.44 -1.08
C MET A 147 15.93 15.26 0.03
N GLY A 148 17.24 15.53 -0.08
CA GLY A 148 17.99 16.40 0.83
C GLY A 148 17.69 17.89 0.67
N ALA A 149 17.23 18.34 -0.51
CA ALA A 149 16.83 19.73 -0.74
C ALA A 149 15.41 20.04 -0.23
N LEU A 150 14.57 19.01 -0.06
CA LEU A 150 13.19 19.16 0.41
C LEU A 150 13.11 19.50 1.90
N GLN A 151 12.21 20.41 2.25
CA GLN A 151 11.87 20.75 3.62
C GLN A 151 10.92 19.69 4.24
N SER A 152 10.86 19.64 5.57
CA SER A 152 9.99 18.68 6.28
C SER A 152 8.50 18.81 5.92
N ARG A 153 8.03 20.00 5.54
CA ARG A 153 6.65 20.21 5.06
C ARG A 153 6.39 19.51 3.71
N GLU A 154 7.40 19.47 2.86
CA GLU A 154 7.32 18.87 1.51
C GLU A 154 7.36 17.35 1.62
N HIS A 155 8.16 16.80 2.54
CA HIS A 155 8.11 15.37 2.90
C HIS A 155 6.71 14.95 3.38
N LYS A 156 6.07 15.77 4.22
CA LYS A 156 4.69 15.52 4.66
C LYS A 156 3.69 15.61 3.52
N GLN A 157 3.86 16.56 2.61
CA GLN A 157 2.98 16.70 1.45
C GLN A 157 3.04 15.46 0.54
N LEU A 158 4.24 14.92 0.30
CA LEU A 158 4.41 13.65 -0.44
C LEU A 158 3.60 12.51 0.18
N TRP A 159 3.73 12.34 1.49
CA TRP A 159 2.99 11.33 2.23
C TRP A 159 1.48 11.54 2.18
N GLN A 160 1.02 12.78 2.41
CA GLN A 160 -0.41 13.11 2.34
C GLN A 160 -0.99 12.93 0.95
N GLY A 161 -0.21 13.19 -0.11
CA GLY A 161 -0.59 12.91 -1.48
C GLY A 161 -0.90 11.42 -1.70
N LEU A 162 -0.03 10.53 -1.21
CA LEU A 162 -0.24 9.08 -1.27
C LEU A 162 -1.49 8.65 -0.50
N VAL A 163 -1.63 9.09 0.75
CA VAL A 163 -2.73 8.61 1.60
C VAL A 163 -4.08 9.10 1.07
N ASN A 164 -4.15 10.37 0.65
CA ASN A 164 -5.42 10.97 0.23
C ASN A 164 -5.72 10.71 -1.25
N ASP A 165 -4.96 9.85 -1.93
CA ASP A 165 -5.11 9.52 -3.35
C ASP A 165 -5.05 10.77 -4.26
N LYS A 166 -4.21 11.75 -3.90
CA LYS A 166 -4.06 13.03 -4.60
C LYS A 166 -2.84 13.03 -5.52
N PHE A 167 -3.05 12.62 -6.76
CA PHE A 167 -2.04 12.58 -7.80
C PHE A 167 -1.26 13.89 -7.97
N ASP A 168 -1.95 15.03 -8.04
CA ASP A 168 -1.32 16.32 -8.37
C ASP A 168 -0.33 16.80 -7.28
N GLU A 169 -0.57 16.46 -6.00
CA GLU A 169 0.33 16.80 -4.89
C GLU A 169 1.67 16.04 -4.97
N LEU A 170 1.66 14.88 -5.61
CA LEU A 170 2.81 13.99 -5.70
C LEU A 170 3.50 14.08 -7.07
N GLN A 171 2.75 14.35 -8.15
CA GLN A 171 3.27 14.50 -9.51
C GLN A 171 4.38 15.56 -9.59
N HIS A 172 4.19 16.71 -8.95
CA HIS A 172 5.18 17.80 -9.00
C HIS A 172 6.56 17.36 -8.50
N TYR A 173 6.58 16.58 -7.42
CA TYR A 173 7.82 16.04 -6.86
C TYR A 173 8.38 14.89 -7.68
N PHE A 174 7.55 14.00 -8.21
CA PHE A 174 8.03 12.94 -9.10
C PHE A 174 8.71 13.51 -10.34
N LEU A 175 8.20 14.59 -10.93
CA LEU A 175 8.86 15.25 -12.05
C LEU A 175 10.20 15.90 -11.64
N ALA A 176 10.31 16.42 -10.41
CA ALA A 176 11.56 16.95 -9.88
C ALA A 176 12.59 15.85 -9.55
N CYS A 177 12.13 14.71 -9.03
CA CYS A 177 12.94 13.54 -8.70
C CYS A 177 13.25 12.63 -9.90
N PHE A 178 12.57 12.80 -11.03
CA PHE A 178 12.71 12.00 -12.23
C PHE A 178 12.52 12.89 -13.46
N PRO A 179 13.37 13.92 -13.66
CA PRO A 179 13.33 14.69 -14.89
C PRO A 179 13.58 13.72 -16.04
N THR A 180 12.65 13.68 -17.00
CA THR A 180 12.61 12.79 -18.17
C THR A 180 13.97 12.64 -18.85
N ASN A 181 14.75 11.67 -18.37
CA ASN A 181 16.00 11.17 -18.96
C ASN A 181 16.34 9.80 -18.34
N LEU A 182 15.36 8.89 -18.29
CA LEU A 182 15.56 7.46 -17.99
C LEU A 182 16.09 6.69 -19.23
N MET A 183 16.94 7.31 -20.04
CA MET A 183 17.59 6.70 -21.21
C MET A 183 19.11 6.52 -21.04
N ASN A 184 19.69 6.87 -19.89
CA ASN A 184 21.12 6.66 -19.62
C ASN A 184 21.31 5.82 -18.34
N LEU A 185 20.77 4.61 -18.35
CA LEU A 185 21.33 3.47 -17.60
C LEU A 185 21.84 2.45 -18.62
#